data_AF-A0A3D5N9S2-F1
#
_entry.id   AF-A0A3D5N9S2-F1
#
_cell.length_a   1.000
_cell.length_b   1.000
_cell.length_c   1.000
_cell.angle_alpha   90.00
_cell.angle_beta   90.00
_cell.angle_gamma   90.00
#
_symmetry.space_group_name_H-M   'P 1'
#
loop_
_entity.id
_entity.type
_entity.pdbx_description
1 polymer ?
#
loop_
_entity_poly.entity_id
_entity_poly.type
_entity_poly.pdbx_seq_one_letter_code
_entity_poly.pdbx_strand_id
1 'polypeptide(L)'
;MENQRSAVNAERDRPWLIRTYAGHSSAAASNALYRQNLAKGQTGLSVAFDLPTQTGYDSDHVLARGEVGKVGVPVGHLGDMMTLFDGIPLDQMNTSMTINAPAAWLLSLYIAVAEKQGTPRASLQGTTQNDIIKE
;
A
#
# COMPACT_ATOMS: atom_id res chain seq x y z
N MET A 1 -7.04 40.31 42.17
CA MET A 1 -6.97 38.88 41.81
C MET A 1 -6.81 38.81 40.30
N GLU A 2 -5.56 38.69 39.86
CA GLU A 2 -5.19 38.77 38.46
C GLU A 2 -5.36 37.39 37.81
N ASN A 3 -6.22 37.32 36.80
CA ASN A 3 -6.63 36.07 36.17
C ASN A 3 -5.53 35.60 35.21
N GLN A 4 -4.56 34.84 35.73
CA GLN A 4 -3.57 34.13 34.92
C GLN A 4 -4.24 33.00 34.13
N ARG A 5 -4.80 33.33 32.96
CA ARG A 5 -5.06 32.32 31.94
C ARG A 5 -3.72 31.87 31.38
N SER A 6 -3.23 30.75 31.89
CA SER A 6 -2.15 29.96 31.29
C SER A 6 -2.47 29.77 29.80
N ALA A 7 -1.68 30.37 28.93
CA ALA A 7 -1.75 30.11 27.50
C ALA A 7 -1.24 28.67 27.30
N VAL A 8 -2.17 27.74 27.13
CA VAL A 8 -1.86 26.39 26.66
C VAL A 8 -1.16 26.57 25.32
N ASN A 9 0.13 26.25 25.25
CA ASN A 9 0.86 26.12 23.99
C ASN A 9 0.16 25.02 23.19
N ALA A 10 -0.73 25.39 22.27
CA ALA A 10 -1.32 24.45 21.34
C ALA A 10 -0.22 24.01 20.38
N GLU A 11 0.32 22.81 20.59
CA GLU A 11 1.19 22.18 19.61
C GLU A 11 0.45 22.12 18.27
N ARG A 12 1.13 22.52 17.20
CA ARG A 12 0.54 22.47 15.86
C ARG A 12 0.28 21.02 15.48
N ASP A 13 -0.88 20.76 14.89
CA ASP A 13 -1.21 19.45 14.35
C ASP A 13 -0.15 18.97 13.34
N ARG A 14 0.06 17.66 13.31
CA ARG A 14 0.93 17.03 12.32
C ARG A 14 0.35 17.25 10.91
N PRO A 15 1.19 17.53 9.90
CA PRO A 15 0.73 17.66 8.53
C PRO A 15 0.16 16.34 8.01
N TRP A 16 -0.67 16.41 6.97
CA TRP A 16 -1.21 15.24 6.28
C TRP A 16 -0.11 14.41 5.61
N LEU A 17 -0.38 13.11 5.44
CA LEU A 17 0.49 12.21 4.69
C LEU A 17 0.37 12.46 3.18
N ILE A 18 1.50 12.48 2.49
CA ILE A 18 1.56 12.50 1.03
C ILE A 18 1.62 11.04 0.58
N ARG A 19 0.49 10.50 0.11
CA ARG A 19 0.35 9.12 -0.39
C ARG A 19 -0.12 9.13 -1.84
N THR A 20 0.83 9.07 -2.77
CA THR A 20 0.50 8.98 -4.20
C THR A 20 -0.02 7.59 -4.52
N TYR A 21 -1.21 7.54 -5.14
CA TYR A 21 -1.77 6.31 -5.69
C TYR A 21 -0.98 5.90 -6.93
N ALA A 22 -0.34 4.73 -6.88
CA ALA A 22 0.56 4.29 -7.92
C ALA A 22 0.67 2.76 -8.01
N GLY A 23 0.90 2.28 -9.23
CA GLY A 23 1.12 0.88 -9.59
C GLY A 23 0.89 0.73 -11.08
N HIS A 24 1.82 0.10 -11.80
CA HIS A 24 1.66 -0.17 -13.22
C HIS A 24 2.63 -1.25 -13.70
N SER A 25 2.31 -1.89 -14.82
CA SER A 25 3.15 -2.86 -15.52
C SER A 25 3.47 -4.11 -14.68
N SER A 26 4.49 -4.07 -13.82
CA SER A 26 4.98 -5.21 -13.06
C SER A 26 5.30 -4.81 -11.62
N ALA A 27 5.45 -5.81 -10.74
CA ALA A 27 5.86 -5.59 -9.37
C ALA A 27 7.21 -4.85 -9.28
N ALA A 28 8.19 -5.23 -10.11
CA ALA A 28 9.52 -4.59 -10.14
C ALA A 28 9.46 -3.13 -10.62
N ALA A 29 8.68 -2.85 -11.69
CA ALA A 29 8.50 -1.48 -12.17
C ALA A 29 7.78 -0.60 -11.13
N SER A 30 6.75 -1.15 -10.47
CA SER A 30 6.01 -0.46 -9.41
C SER A 30 6.89 -0.19 -8.18
N ASN A 31 7.73 -1.15 -7.78
CA ASN A 31 8.72 -0.95 -6.72
C ASN A 31 9.69 0.20 -7.04
N ALA A 32 10.25 0.20 -8.26
CA ALA A 32 11.16 1.27 -8.70
C ALA A 32 10.49 2.65 -8.64
N LEU A 33 9.23 2.74 -9.07
CA LEU A 33 8.41 3.95 -8.96
C LEU A 33 8.19 4.37 -7.50
N TYR A 34 7.85 3.43 -6.60
CA TYR A 34 7.69 3.71 -5.18
C TYR A 34 8.95 4.28 -4.56
N ARG A 35 10.10 3.65 -4.81
CA ARG A 35 11.39 4.10 -4.29
C ARG A 35 11.76 5.48 -4.84
N GLN A 36 11.48 5.75 -6.12
CA GLN A 36 11.68 7.06 -6.72
C GLN A 36 10.80 8.13 -6.05
N ASN A 37 9.53 7.82 -5.76
CA ASN A 37 8.62 8.76 -5.13
C ASN A 37 8.99 9.03 -3.65
N LEU A 38 9.39 7.99 -2.92
CA LEU A 38 9.90 8.12 -1.56
C LEU A 38 11.14 9.02 -1.52
N ALA A 39 12.07 8.84 -2.47
CA ALA A 39 13.25 9.70 -2.60
C ALA A 39 12.92 11.17 -2.94
N LYS A 40 11.72 11.44 -3.47
CA LYS A 40 11.20 12.79 -3.77
C LYS A 40 10.34 13.38 -2.65
N GLY A 41 10.27 12.72 -1.48
CA GLY A 41 9.57 13.23 -0.30
C GLY A 41 8.14 12.73 -0.12
N GLN A 42 7.72 11.70 -0.85
CA GLN A 42 6.50 10.96 -0.51
C GLN A 42 6.63 10.32 0.88
N THR A 43 5.60 10.40 1.72
CA THR A 43 5.65 9.98 3.14
C THR A 43 4.82 8.75 3.46
N GLY A 44 4.14 8.17 2.48
CA GLY A 44 3.51 6.86 2.58
C GLY A 44 3.18 6.29 1.20
N LEU A 45 2.78 5.04 1.11
CA LEU A 45 2.50 4.36 -0.17
C LEU A 45 0.99 4.17 -0.36
N SER A 46 0.54 4.16 -1.61
CA SER A 46 -0.83 3.78 -1.97
C SER A 46 -0.80 2.92 -3.23
N VAL A 47 -1.10 1.64 -3.07
CA VAL A 47 -0.93 0.61 -4.11
C VAL A 47 -2.18 0.53 -4.99
N ALA A 48 -1.97 0.69 -6.30
CA ALA A 48 -2.95 0.44 -7.35
C ALA A 48 -2.76 -0.96 -7.95
N PHE A 49 -3.72 -1.86 -7.77
CA PHE A 49 -3.68 -3.21 -8.35
C PHE A 49 -4.31 -3.24 -9.74
N ASP A 50 -3.88 -4.16 -10.60
CA ASP A 50 -4.49 -4.32 -11.92
C ASP A 50 -5.89 -4.96 -11.83
N LEU A 51 -6.64 -4.93 -12.93
CA LEU A 51 -8.02 -5.43 -12.94
C LEU A 51 -8.13 -6.93 -12.63
N PRO A 52 -7.26 -7.83 -13.17
CA PRO A 52 -7.24 -9.23 -12.76
C PRO A 52 -7.06 -9.42 -11.24
N THR A 53 -6.08 -8.75 -10.64
CA THR A 53 -5.86 -8.81 -9.18
C THR A 53 -7.07 -8.30 -8.41
N GLN A 54 -7.70 -7.20 -8.87
CA GLN A 54 -8.92 -6.65 -8.24
C GLN A 54 -10.12 -7.59 -8.32
N THR A 55 -10.21 -8.42 -9.37
CA THR A 55 -11.31 -9.36 -9.61
C THR A 55 -11.00 -10.80 -9.18
N GLY A 56 -9.82 -11.04 -8.61
CA GLY A 56 -9.43 -12.35 -8.08
C GLY A 56 -8.99 -13.36 -9.14
N TYR A 57 -8.54 -12.91 -10.31
CA TYR A 57 -7.97 -13.76 -11.35
C TYR A 57 -6.44 -13.70 -11.35
N ASP A 58 -5.82 -14.86 -11.50
CA ASP A 58 -4.40 -14.97 -11.83
C ASP A 58 -4.10 -14.42 -13.23
N SER A 59 -2.85 -14.01 -13.46
CA SER A 59 -2.44 -13.36 -14.72
C SER A 59 -2.52 -14.28 -15.94
N ASP A 60 -2.50 -15.60 -15.75
CA ASP A 60 -2.65 -16.60 -16.81
C ASP A 60 -4.10 -17.04 -17.03
N HIS A 61 -5.05 -16.54 -16.23
CA HIS A 61 -6.46 -16.83 -16.41
C HIS A 61 -6.99 -16.25 -17.73
N VAL A 62 -7.84 -17.01 -18.43
CA VAL A 62 -8.36 -16.62 -19.76
C VAL A 62 -9.06 -15.25 -19.75
N LEU A 63 -9.74 -14.90 -18.65
CA LEU A 63 -10.43 -13.61 -18.49
C LEU A 63 -9.49 -12.44 -18.13
N ALA A 64 -8.25 -12.71 -17.74
CA ALA A 64 -7.27 -11.67 -17.40
C ALA A 64 -6.57 -11.09 -18.65
N ARG A 65 -6.66 -11.80 -19.79
CA ARG A 65 -5.93 -11.47 -21.01
C ARG A 65 -6.21 -10.03 -21.47
N GLY A 66 -5.14 -9.24 -21.60
CA GLY A 66 -5.20 -7.85 -22.06
C GLY A 66 -5.37 -6.81 -20.95
N GLU A 67 -5.60 -7.23 -19.70
CA GLU A 67 -5.78 -6.34 -18.56
C GLU A 67 -4.65 -6.45 -17.51
N VAL A 68 -3.82 -7.51 -17.61
CA VAL A 68 -2.64 -7.71 -16.75
C VAL A 68 -1.70 -6.51 -16.81
N GLY A 69 -1.46 -5.89 -15.65
CA GLY A 69 -0.53 -4.77 -15.50
C GLY A 69 -0.92 -3.44 -16.17
N LYS A 70 -2.12 -3.35 -16.77
CA LYS A 70 -2.53 -2.20 -17.59
C LYS A 70 -2.90 -0.97 -16.77
N VAL A 71 -3.63 -1.17 -15.67
CA VAL A 71 -4.16 -0.09 -14.80
C VAL A 71 -3.59 -0.12 -13.39
N GLY A 72 -2.67 -1.05 -13.11
CA GLY A 72 -2.14 -1.30 -11.78
C GLY A 72 -1.05 -2.36 -11.80
N VAL A 73 -0.57 -2.74 -10.62
CA VAL A 73 0.39 -3.84 -10.47
C VAL A 73 -0.34 -5.19 -10.44
N PRO A 74 0.12 -6.21 -11.20
CA PRO A 74 -0.35 -7.58 -11.05
C PRO A 74 0.25 -8.22 -9.79
N VAL A 75 -0.57 -8.86 -8.97
CA VAL A 75 -0.13 -9.64 -7.79
C VAL A 75 -0.96 -10.91 -7.70
N GLY A 76 -0.37 -12.05 -8.08
CA GLY A 76 -1.02 -13.37 -7.95
C GLY A 76 -0.55 -14.14 -6.72
N HIS A 77 0.71 -13.94 -6.31
CA HIS A 77 1.32 -14.73 -5.25
C HIS A 77 2.31 -13.94 -4.38
N LEU A 78 2.81 -14.58 -3.32
CA LEU A 78 3.75 -13.97 -2.38
C LEU A 78 5.01 -13.42 -3.05
N GLY A 79 5.52 -14.06 -4.10
CA GLY A 79 6.72 -13.60 -4.82
C GLY A 79 6.54 -12.22 -5.47
N ASP A 80 5.35 -11.91 -5.96
CA ASP A 80 5.04 -10.60 -6.54
C ASP A 80 5.00 -9.54 -5.44
N MET A 81 4.35 -9.85 -4.32
CA MET A 81 4.28 -8.94 -3.18
C MET A 81 5.67 -8.68 -2.58
N MET A 82 6.51 -9.71 -2.50
CA MET A 82 7.92 -9.57 -2.09
C MET A 82 8.68 -8.66 -3.04
N THR A 83 8.51 -8.84 -4.36
CA THR A 83 9.14 -8.00 -5.38
C THR A 83 8.63 -6.55 -5.30
N LEU A 84 7.34 -6.35 -5.05
CA LEU A 84 6.71 -5.04 -4.95
C LEU A 84 7.28 -4.20 -3.79
N PHE A 85 7.62 -4.84 -2.68
CA PHE A 85 8.14 -4.18 -1.48
C PHE A 85 9.63 -4.44 -1.23
N ASP A 86 10.37 -4.94 -2.22
CA ASP A 86 11.80 -5.16 -2.09
C ASP A 86 12.54 -3.85 -1.77
N GLY A 87 13.40 -3.89 -0.74
CA GLY A 87 14.13 -2.72 -0.25
C GLY A 87 13.26 -1.60 0.36
N ILE A 88 11.97 -1.84 0.63
CA ILE A 88 11.07 -0.89 1.32
C ILE A 88 10.79 -1.43 2.74
N PRO A 89 11.23 -0.73 3.81
CA PRO A 89 11.03 -1.17 5.19
C PRO A 89 9.58 -0.96 5.64
N LEU A 90 8.78 -2.03 5.69
CA LEU A 90 7.34 -1.95 5.95
C LEU A 90 6.97 -1.45 7.36
N ASP A 91 7.87 -1.57 8.32
CA ASP A 91 7.72 -1.06 9.69
C ASP A 91 7.80 0.48 9.79
N GLN A 92 8.38 1.12 8.77
CA GLN A 92 8.54 2.57 8.69
C GLN A 92 7.56 3.22 7.72
N MET A 93 6.79 2.43 6.98
CA MET A 93 5.86 2.91 5.96
C MET A 93 4.42 2.98 6.50
N ASN A 94 3.68 3.97 5.99
CA ASN A 94 2.22 3.95 6.04
C ASN A 94 1.70 3.52 4.67
N THR A 95 1.25 2.27 4.55
CA THR A 95 0.86 1.66 3.27
C THR A 95 -0.65 1.56 3.13
N SER A 96 -1.20 2.13 2.06
CA SER A 96 -2.59 1.94 1.65
C SER A 96 -2.66 0.94 0.50
N MET A 97 -3.63 0.02 0.54
CA MET A 97 -3.95 -0.91 -0.53
C MET A 97 -5.39 -0.67 -0.98
N THR A 98 -5.56 -0.16 -2.20
CA THR A 98 -6.87 0.08 -2.82
C THR A 98 -7.38 -1.23 -3.41
N ILE A 99 -7.91 -2.09 -2.55
CA ILE A 99 -8.37 -3.44 -2.90
C ILE A 99 -9.60 -3.81 -2.06
N ASN A 100 -10.57 -4.50 -2.67
CA ASN A 100 -11.87 -4.77 -2.05
C ASN A 100 -12.20 -6.26 -2.04
N ALA A 101 -12.77 -6.82 -3.11
CA ALA A 101 -13.20 -8.22 -3.12
C ALA A 101 -12.12 -9.24 -2.66
N PRO A 102 -10.85 -9.14 -3.10
CA PRO A 102 -9.78 -10.02 -2.63
C PRO A 102 -8.93 -9.40 -1.50
N ALA A 103 -9.41 -8.37 -0.79
CA ALA A 103 -8.63 -7.61 0.19
C ALA A 103 -8.00 -8.50 1.29
N ALA A 104 -8.74 -9.48 1.81
CA ALA A 104 -8.23 -10.39 2.83
C ALA A 104 -7.03 -11.22 2.33
N TRP A 105 -7.05 -11.64 1.06
CA TRP A 105 -5.95 -12.35 0.43
C TRP A 105 -4.72 -11.46 0.28
N LEU A 106 -4.87 -10.27 -0.31
CA LEU A 106 -3.75 -9.34 -0.52
C LEU A 106 -3.17 -8.84 0.81
N LEU A 107 -4.00 -8.62 1.83
CA LEU A 107 -3.54 -8.29 3.18
C LEU A 107 -2.71 -9.42 3.79
N SER A 108 -3.09 -10.68 3.56
CA SER A 108 -2.33 -11.84 4.03
C SER A 108 -0.95 -11.91 3.37
N LEU A 109 -0.87 -11.64 2.05
CA LEU A 109 0.42 -11.55 1.35
C LEU A 109 1.27 -10.40 1.89
N TYR A 110 0.69 -9.23 2.11
CA TYR A 110 1.40 -8.07 2.68
C TYR A 110 1.99 -8.38 4.07
N ILE A 111 1.20 -9.01 4.96
CA ILE A 111 1.67 -9.45 6.28
C ILE A 111 2.81 -10.47 6.15
N ALA A 112 2.67 -11.45 5.25
CA ALA A 112 3.71 -12.46 5.04
C ALA A 112 5.03 -11.85 4.52
N VAL A 113 4.98 -10.80 3.70
CA VAL A 113 6.17 -10.04 3.30
C VAL A 113 6.80 -9.34 4.50
N ALA A 114 6.01 -8.67 5.33
CA ALA A 114 6.50 -8.02 6.53
C ALA A 114 7.20 -9.01 7.48
N GLU A 115 6.60 -10.18 7.71
CA GLU A 115 7.22 -11.23 8.52
C GLU A 115 8.54 -11.73 7.93
N LYS A 116 8.62 -11.88 6.60
CA LYS A 116 9.87 -12.23 5.91
C LYS A 116 10.95 -11.15 6.02
N GLN A 117 10.56 -9.88 6.12
CA GLN A 117 11.48 -8.77 6.42
C GLN A 117 11.88 -8.70 7.91
N GLY A 118 11.25 -9.51 8.78
CA GLY A 118 11.46 -9.45 10.23
C GLY A 118 10.64 -8.36 10.93
N THR A 119 9.66 -7.77 10.25
CA THR A 119 8.77 -6.73 10.79
C THR A 119 7.66 -7.36 11.64
N PRO A 120 7.51 -6.97 12.93
CA PRO A 120 6.39 -7.40 13.75
C PRO A 120 5.05 -6.91 13.18
N ARG A 121 4.02 -7.78 13.13
CA ARG A 121 2.69 -7.39 12.64
C ARG A 121 2.12 -6.14 13.34
N ALA A 122 2.38 -6.01 14.64
CA ALA A 122 1.90 -4.91 15.46
C ALA A 122 2.51 -3.54 15.11
N SER A 123 3.63 -3.49 14.38
CA SER A 123 4.23 -2.23 13.93
C SER A 123 3.72 -1.79 12.56
N LEU A 124 2.95 -2.63 11.85
CA LEU A 124 2.42 -2.28 10.54
C LEU A 124 1.38 -1.17 10.65
N GLN A 125 1.57 -0.12 9.86
CA GLN A 125 0.64 1.00 9.75
C GLN A 125 0.13 1.08 8.32
N GLY A 126 -1.18 1.22 8.16
CA GLY A 126 -1.75 1.24 6.82
C GLY A 126 -3.25 1.14 6.76
N THR A 127 -3.75 0.92 5.55
CA THR A 127 -5.17 0.76 5.27
C THR A 127 -5.33 -0.25 4.14
N THR A 128 -6.30 -1.14 4.26
CA THR A 128 -6.86 -1.85 3.12
C THR A 128 -8.25 -1.28 2.89
N GLN A 129 -8.64 -1.01 1.64
CA GLN A 129 -9.92 -0.35 1.38
C GLN A 129 -11.10 -1.20 1.89
N ASN A 130 -11.18 -2.46 1.48
CA ASN A 130 -12.09 -3.47 2.03
C ASN A 130 -13.55 -3.00 2.23
N ASP A 131 -14.05 -2.17 1.30
CA ASP A 131 -15.44 -1.75 1.28
C ASP A 131 -16.14 -2.44 0.12
N ILE A 132 -16.80 -3.56 0.40
CA ILE A 132 -17.47 -4.36 -0.62
C ILE A 132 -18.87 -3.81 -0.97
N ILE A 133 -19.46 -2.96 -0.13
CA ILE A 133 -20.82 -2.45 -0.35
C ILE A 133 -20.83 -1.41 -1.48
N LYS A 134 -19.71 -0.69 -1.65
CA LYS A 134 -19.54 0.31 -2.72
C LYS A 134 -18.99 -0.24 -4.04
N GLU A 135 -18.61 -1.52 -4.11
CA GLU A 135 -18.35 -2.18 -5.41
C GLU A 135 -19.66 -2.46 -6.15
#